data_AF-A0A8D1NUJ8-F1
#
_entry.id   AF-A0A8D1NUJ8-F1
#
_cell.length_a   1.000
_cell.length_b   1.000
_cell.length_c   1.000
_cell.angle_alpha   90.00
_cell.angle_beta   90.00
_cell.angle_gamma   90.00
#
_symmetry.space_group_name_H-M   'P 1'
#
loop_
_entity.id
_entity.type
_entity.pdbx_description
1 polymer ?
#
loop_
_entity_poly.entity_id
_entity_poly.type
_entity_poly.pdbx_seq_one_letter_code
_entity_poly.pdbx_strand_id
1 'polypeptide(L)'
;IGLTALSSEKTASLIGQLRNIAKKENCVVASLVRWIRLFLKCCLVRGMQESLLDFPGGFIFIKGDLMHHNQQVFSPCYDEILRDIILPAQAQETQVESI
;
A
#
# COMPACT_ATOMS: atom_id res chain seq x y z
N ILE A 1 33.93 14.41 -9.12
CA ILE A 1 33.79 13.27 -10.07
C ILE A 1 32.56 13.56 -10.91
N GLY A 2 32.74 13.93 -12.17
CA GLY A 2 31.64 14.31 -13.07
C GLY A 2 31.05 13.08 -13.73
N LEU A 3 29.77 12.79 -13.47
CA LEU A 3 29.03 11.76 -14.18
C LEU A 3 28.84 12.20 -15.63
N THR A 4 29.24 11.36 -16.58
CA THR A 4 29.06 11.63 -18.00
C THR A 4 27.58 11.59 -18.35
N ALA A 5 27.10 12.62 -19.04
CA ALA A 5 25.70 12.65 -19.49
C ALA A 5 25.41 11.48 -20.43
N LEU A 6 24.20 10.91 -20.32
CA LEU A 6 23.75 9.87 -21.23
C LEU A 6 23.59 10.44 -22.64
N SER A 7 24.03 9.67 -23.64
CA SER A 7 23.68 9.93 -25.04
C SER A 7 22.16 9.97 -25.21
N SER A 8 21.66 10.73 -26.19
CA SER A 8 20.22 10.85 -26.47
C SER A 8 19.51 9.50 -26.62
N GLU A 9 20.13 8.53 -27.30
CA GLU A 9 19.62 7.18 -27.49
C GLU A 9 19.45 6.43 -26.15
N LYS A 10 20.48 6.43 -25.30
CA LYS A 10 20.42 5.83 -23.96
C LYS A 10 19.37 6.50 -23.08
N THR A 11 19.22 7.82 -23.16
CA THR A 11 18.17 8.55 -22.45
C THR A 11 16.78 8.12 -22.92
N ALA A 12 16.55 8.03 -24.22
CA ALA A 12 15.28 7.58 -24.79
C ALA A 12 14.96 6.13 -24.39
N SER A 13 15.96 5.24 -24.44
CA SER A 13 15.84 3.84 -23.99
C SER A 13 15.49 3.76 -22.51
N LEU A 14 16.16 4.52 -21.65
CA LEU A 14 15.89 4.55 -20.21
C LEU A 14 14.47 5.05 -19.92
N ILE A 15 14.04 6.14 -20.57
CA ILE A 15 12.68 6.65 -20.45
C ILE A 15 11.66 5.58 -20.88
N GLY A 16 11.93 4.86 -21.98
CA GLY A 16 11.08 3.76 -22.44
C GLY A 16 10.97 2.62 -21.43
N GLN A 17 12.10 2.21 -20.83
CA GLN A 17 12.14 1.19 -19.78
C GLN A 17 11.37 1.63 -18.53
N LEU A 18 11.58 2.86 -18.05
CA LEU A 18 10.86 3.41 -16.91
C LEU A 18 9.35 3.48 -17.16
N ARG A 19 8.94 3.92 -18.36
CA ARG A 19 7.52 3.89 -18.76
C ARG A 19 6.96 2.48 -18.79
N ASN A 20 7.72 1.50 -19.25
CA ASN A 20 7.30 0.10 -19.26
C ASN A 20 7.16 -0.48 -17.84
N ILE A 21 8.01 -0.07 -16.91
CA ILE A 21 7.90 -0.40 -15.48
C ILE A 21 6.64 0.24 -14.87
N ALA A 22 6.33 1.48 -15.24
CA ALA A 22 5.17 2.22 -14.75
C ALA A 22 3.83 1.78 -15.37
N LYS A 23 3.82 0.92 -16.40
CA LYS A 23 2.56 0.42 -16.98
C LYS A 23 1.78 -0.38 -15.94
N LYS A 24 0.47 -0.17 -15.88
CA LYS A 24 -0.45 -0.89 -14.98
C LYS A 24 -0.47 -2.40 -15.23
N GLU A 25 -0.17 -2.81 -16.45
CA GLU A 25 0.00 -4.22 -16.87
C GLU A 25 1.42 -4.75 -16.66
N ASN A 26 2.34 -3.95 -16.09
CA ASN A 26 3.66 -4.42 -15.76
C ASN A 26 3.51 -5.66 -14.85
N CYS A 27 4.11 -6.77 -15.28
CA CYS A 27 3.95 -8.06 -14.61
C CYS A 27 4.38 -8.00 -13.14
N VAL A 28 5.33 -7.13 -12.78
CA VAL A 28 5.77 -6.91 -11.40
C VAL A 28 4.69 -6.20 -10.60
N VAL A 29 4.14 -5.10 -11.11
CA VAL A 29 3.06 -4.35 -10.44
C VAL A 29 1.81 -5.20 -10.30
N ALA A 30 1.40 -5.91 -11.35
CA ALA A 30 0.25 -6.80 -11.32
C ALA A 30 0.43 -7.96 -10.33
N SER A 31 1.65 -8.53 -10.26
CA SER A 31 1.97 -9.56 -9.27
C SER A 31 1.91 -8.99 -7.85
N LEU A 32 2.49 -7.82 -7.61
CA LEU A 32 2.49 -7.17 -6.30
C LEU A 32 1.06 -6.88 -5.81
N VAL A 33 0.19 -6.36 -6.67
CA VAL A 33 -1.23 -6.13 -6.35
C VAL A 33 -1.96 -7.44 -6.03
N ARG A 34 -1.73 -8.51 -6.79
CA ARG A 34 -2.31 -9.83 -6.52
C ARG A 34 -1.87 -10.36 -5.16
N TRP A 35 -0.59 -10.21 -4.82
CA TRP A 35 -0.03 -10.61 -3.54
C TRP A 35 -0.61 -9.83 -2.37
N ILE A 36 -0.69 -8.50 -2.47
CA ILE A 36 -1.32 -7.65 -1.44
C ILE A 36 -2.77 -8.09 -1.21
N ARG A 37 -3.54 -8.33 -2.29
CA ARG A 37 -4.92 -8.81 -2.16
C ARG A 37 -5.02 -10.16 -1.46
N LEU A 38 -4.11 -11.09 -1.76
CA LEU A 38 -4.09 -12.40 -1.10
C LEU A 38 -3.75 -12.26 0.39
N PHE A 39 -2.74 -11.46 0.71
CA PHE A 39 -2.35 -11.17 2.09
C PHE A 39 -3.51 -10.59 2.89
N LEU A 40 -4.19 -9.56 2.38
CA LEU A 40 -5.34 -8.95 3.03
C LEU A 40 -6.48 -9.95 3.24
N LYS A 41 -6.76 -10.81 2.25
CA LYS A 41 -7.73 -11.91 2.42
C LYS A 41 -7.32 -12.86 3.54
N CYS A 42 -6.05 -13.24 3.62
CA CYS A 42 -5.55 -14.09 4.69
C CYS A 42 -5.68 -13.42 6.07
N CYS A 43 -5.37 -12.12 6.18
CA CYS A 43 -5.56 -11.35 7.42
C CYS A 43 -7.01 -11.38 7.89
N LEU A 44 -7.98 -11.26 6.98
CA LEU A 44 -9.40 -11.26 7.31
C LEU A 44 -9.89 -12.64 7.79
N VAL A 45 -9.36 -13.74 7.23
CA VAL A 45 -9.82 -15.10 7.56
C VAL A 45 -9.12 -15.66 8.80
N ARG A 46 -7.81 -15.42 8.94
CA ARG A 46 -6.93 -16.09 9.92
C ARG A 46 -6.30 -15.12 10.92
N GLY A 47 -6.57 -13.83 10.79
CA GLY A 47 -5.90 -12.80 11.59
C GLY A 47 -4.49 -12.48 11.06
N MET A 48 -3.99 -11.33 11.48
CA MET A 48 -2.75 -10.76 10.94
C MET A 48 -1.51 -11.59 11.28
N GLN A 49 -1.43 -12.20 12.46
CA GLN A 49 -0.23 -12.94 12.87
C GLN A 49 -0.02 -14.23 12.04
N GLU A 50 -1.09 -14.96 11.76
CA GLU A 50 -1.03 -16.20 10.99
C GLU A 50 -0.82 -15.93 9.50
N SER A 51 -1.44 -14.88 8.95
CA SER A 51 -1.26 -14.49 7.53
C SER A 51 0.16 -14.04 7.19
N LEU A 52 0.93 -13.63 8.20
CA LEU A 52 2.32 -13.24 8.06
C LEU A 52 3.28 -14.43 7.85
N LEU A 53 2.86 -15.65 8.19
CA LEU A 53 3.64 -16.87 7.91
C LEU A 53 3.60 -17.23 6.42
N ASP A 54 2.55 -16.81 5.72
CA ASP A 54 2.38 -16.98 4.27
C ASP A 54 3.11 -15.89 3.46
N PHE A 55 3.80 -14.95 4.14
CA PHE A 55 4.50 -13.87 3.47
C PHE A 55 5.78 -14.39 2.81
N PRO A 56 6.06 -14.04 1.53
CA PRO A 56 7.25 -14.50 0.87
C PRO A 56 8.49 -14.01 1.63
N GLY A 57 9.40 -14.93 1.96
CA GLY A 57 10.52 -14.66 2.87
C GLY A 57 11.38 -13.45 2.51
N GLY A 58 11.45 -13.09 1.23
CA GLY A 58 12.17 -11.90 0.75
C GLY A 58 11.61 -10.56 1.24
N PHE A 59 10.37 -10.53 1.76
CA PHE A 59 9.72 -9.32 2.24
C PHE A 59 9.62 -9.23 3.77
N ILE A 60 10.04 -10.26 4.49
CA ILE A 60 10.04 -10.25 5.97
C ILE A 60 10.91 -9.10 6.50
N PHE A 61 12.03 -8.82 5.84
CA PHE A 61 12.98 -7.78 6.24
C PHE A 61 12.45 -6.36 6.02
N ILE A 62 11.66 -6.14 4.98
CA ILE A 62 11.10 -4.81 4.69
C ILE A 62 9.72 -4.60 5.30
N LYS A 63 9.15 -5.64 5.94
CA LYS A 63 7.83 -5.61 6.56
C LYS A 63 7.71 -4.49 7.59
N GLY A 64 8.70 -4.35 8.48
CA GLY A 64 8.70 -3.32 9.52
C GLY A 64 8.66 -1.91 8.91
N ASP A 65 9.52 -1.68 7.93
CA ASP A 65 9.63 -0.39 7.25
C ASP A 65 8.39 -0.06 6.40
N LEU A 66 7.83 -1.05 5.71
CA LEU A 66 6.58 -0.90 4.95
C LEU A 66 5.39 -0.60 5.85
N MET A 67 5.29 -1.30 6.99
CA MET A 67 4.24 -1.02 7.96
C MET A 67 4.39 0.37 8.54
N HIS A 68 5.60 0.74 8.98
CA HIS A 68 5.86 2.05 9.56
C HIS A 68 5.62 3.19 8.56
N HIS A 69 6.12 3.04 7.32
CA HIS A 69 5.92 4.02 6.26
C HIS A 69 4.45 4.13 5.86
N ASN A 70 3.75 3.01 5.66
CA ASN A 70 2.31 3.05 5.38
C ASN A 70 1.54 3.70 6.52
N GLN A 71 1.91 3.45 7.77
CA GLN A 71 1.30 4.13 8.91
C GLN A 71 1.55 5.63 8.83
N GLN A 72 2.79 6.07 8.63
CA GLN A 72 3.12 7.51 8.54
C GLN A 72 2.38 8.21 7.39
N VAL A 73 2.31 7.60 6.21
CA VAL A 73 1.72 8.23 5.02
C VAL A 73 0.19 8.15 5.04
N PHE A 74 -0.37 7.03 5.47
CA PHE A 74 -1.81 6.79 5.35
C PHE A 74 -2.59 6.95 6.65
N SER A 75 -1.96 7.05 7.84
CA SER A 75 -2.68 7.37 9.09
C SER A 75 -3.59 8.58 8.95
N PRO A 76 -3.13 9.72 8.39
CA PRO A 76 -4.00 10.89 8.26
C PRO A 76 -5.27 10.62 7.45
N CYS A 77 -5.16 9.79 6.41
CA CYS A 77 -6.30 9.39 5.58
C CYS A 77 -7.24 8.43 6.31
N TYR A 78 -6.70 7.49 7.09
CA TYR A 78 -7.51 6.61 7.94
C TYR A 78 -8.22 7.40 9.06
N ASP A 79 -7.56 8.39 9.65
CA ASP A 79 -8.12 9.25 10.71
C ASP A 79 -9.26 10.15 10.18
N GLU A 80 -9.17 10.58 8.92
CA GLU A 80 -10.25 11.30 8.23
C GLU A 80 -11.45 10.40 7.96
N ILE A 81 -11.23 9.20 7.40
CA ILE A 81 -12.29 8.20 7.17
C ILE A 81 -12.96 7.80 8.48
N LEU A 82 -12.19 7.55 9.54
CA LEU A 82 -12.73 7.19 10.84
C LEU A 82 -13.53 8.34 11.46
N ARG A 83 -13.09 9.59 11.31
CA ARG A 83 -13.88 10.75 11.76
C ARG A 83 -15.21 10.85 11.02
N ASP A 84 -15.20 10.66 9.70
CA ASP A 84 -16.41 10.71 8.88
C ASP A 84 -17.39 9.57 9.18
N ILE A 85 -16.91 8.44 9.71
CA ILE A 85 -17.76 7.31 10.12
C ILE A 85 -18.25 7.50 11.57
N ILE A 86 -17.37 7.90 12.48
CA ILE A 86 -17.64 7.95 13.93
C ILE A 86 -18.47 9.18 14.31
N LEU A 87 -18.19 10.36 13.74
CA LEU A 87 -18.92 11.59 14.07
C LEU A 87 -20.44 11.49 13.75
N PRO A 88 -20.85 10.96 12.59
CA PRO A 88 -22.27 10.76 12.31
C PRO A 88 -22.90 9.64 13.16
N ALA A 89 -22.15 8.57 13.47
CA ALA A 89 -22.65 7.48 14.32
C ALA A 89 -22.94 7.95 15.76
N GLN A 90 -22.04 8.77 16.33
CA GLN A 90 -22.22 9.36 17.67
C GLN A 90 -23.40 10.36 17.71
N ALA A 91 -23.61 11.13 16.64
CA ALA A 91 -24.77 12.00 16.51
C ALA A 91 -26.11 11.24 16.45
N GLN A 92 -26.11 10.02 15.90
CA GLN A 92 -27.29 9.15 15.85
C GLN A 92 -27.54 8.45 17.19
N GLU A 93 -26.50 7.98 17.89
CA GLU A 93 -26.64 7.37 19.22
C GLU A 93 -27.19 8.37 20.26
N THR A 94 -26.76 9.62 20.21
CA THR A 94 -27.23 10.67 21.15
C THR A 94 -28.70 11.05 20.93
N GLN A 95 -29.25 10.84 19.72
CA GLN A 95 -30.70 11.01 19.46
C GLN A 95 -31.54 9.84 19.96
N VAL A 96 -30.99 8.62 19.99
CA VAL A 96 -31.71 7.41 20.40
C VAL A 96 -31.78 7.28 21.92
N GLU A 97 -30.78 7.79 22.65
CA GLU A 97 -30.78 7.85 24.14
C GLU A 97 -31.68 8.95 24.73
N SER A 98 -32.24 9.85 23.90
CA SER A 98 -33.08 10.97 24.34
C SER A 98 -34.60 10.66 24.36
N ILE A 99 -35.02 9.39 24.35
CA ILE A 99 -36.44 8.99 24.39
C ILE A 99 -36.82 8.45 25.77
#